data_AF-A0A8H6PU84-F1
#
_entry.id   AF-A0A8H6PU84-F1
#
_cell.length_a   1.000
_cell.length_b   1.000
_cell.length_c   1.000
_cell.angle_alpha   90.00
_cell.angle_beta   90.00
_cell.angle_gamma   90.00
#
_symmetry.space_group_name_H-M   'P 1'
#
loop_
_entity.id
_entity.type
_entity.pdbx_description
1 polymer ?
#
loop_
_entity_poly.entity_id
_entity_poly.type
_entity_poly.pdbx_seq_one_letter_code
_entity_poly.pdbx_strand_id
1 'polypeptide(L)'
;MGAFYSQLFVTPAYPAIPFTDQTVIVTGSNSIEKTTDRIGVCEVWELDLASFESVKLFAERALKLPRLDILVENAGIATYTFDTAEGHERTITINVISTFPLGLLLLPKLKATAKEFPSSTPHLSIVTSDVHAWTSFPEWKTANTFVALNDKETADMQARYPTSKLEVLVVRELSSKLAGSGVIMNMLTPGLCKSQLSREAGLGFRLMILLFARSTEVAVGPYSPPPQQVRKAMMTTAKFFEMHISQITMSPDDRVETQPQSEDVTPDVLDWDGPDDSANPVNWPSSKKTSHIVLIALVQLVSYVLLERLFFSIAHSLPSGTLRRPCLPQRVKA
;
A
#
# COMPACT_ATOMS: atom_id res chain seq x y z
N MET A 1 -3.65 -8.70 15.46
CA MET A 1 -2.85 -8.15 16.58
C MET A 1 -1.82 -7.11 16.14
N GLY A 2 -1.14 -7.26 14.99
CA GLY A 2 -0.04 -6.34 14.58
C GLY A 2 -0.43 -4.88 14.29
N ALA A 3 -1.48 -4.63 13.50
CA ALA A 3 -1.88 -3.26 13.11
C ALA A 3 -2.34 -2.40 14.30
N PHE A 4 -3.16 -2.96 15.20
CA PHE A 4 -3.62 -2.26 16.42
C PHE A 4 -2.47 -1.98 17.39
N TYR A 5 -1.53 -2.91 17.55
CA TYR A 5 -0.36 -2.69 18.41
C TYR A 5 0.53 -1.57 17.85
N SER A 6 0.82 -1.61 16.55
CA SER A 6 1.58 -0.55 15.88
C SER A 6 0.87 0.80 16.02
N GLN A 7 -0.43 0.87 15.73
CA GLN A 7 -1.27 2.08 15.81
C GLN A 7 -1.32 2.70 17.21
N LEU A 8 -1.36 1.90 18.28
CA LEU A 8 -1.56 2.42 19.63
C LEU A 8 -0.27 2.59 20.43
N PHE A 9 0.77 1.82 20.14
CA PHE A 9 1.94 1.71 21.03
C PHE A 9 3.29 1.96 20.35
N VAL A 10 3.36 2.06 19.02
CA VAL A 10 4.63 2.28 18.29
C VAL A 10 4.61 3.59 17.53
N THR A 11 5.27 4.63 18.02
CA THR A 11 5.49 5.87 17.26
C THR A 11 6.82 5.76 16.51
N PRO A 12 6.83 5.74 15.17
CA PRO A 12 8.08 5.74 14.43
C PRO A 12 8.85 7.04 14.69
N ALA A 13 10.17 6.94 14.82
CA ALA A 13 11.02 8.12 14.89
C ALA A 13 10.97 8.86 13.55
N TYR A 14 10.92 10.20 13.59
CA TYR A 14 11.03 10.99 12.37
C TYR A 14 12.36 10.71 11.68
N PRO A 15 12.37 10.47 10.36
CA PRO A 15 13.62 10.32 9.62
C PRO A 15 14.43 11.62 9.73
N ALA A 16 15.68 11.49 10.15
CA ALA A 16 16.60 12.62 10.28
C ALA A 16 17.33 12.96 8.98
N ILE A 17 17.07 12.21 7.90
CA ILE A 17 17.73 12.39 6.61
C ILE A 17 17.03 13.53 5.86
N PRO A 18 17.74 14.59 5.48
CA PRO A 18 17.15 15.68 4.72
C PRO A 18 16.91 15.26 3.26
N PHE A 19 15.81 15.73 2.68
CA PHE A 19 15.51 15.61 1.25
C PHE A 19 16.10 16.78 0.43
N THR A 20 17.19 17.40 0.92
CA THR A 20 17.83 18.52 0.23
C THR A 20 18.21 18.11 -1.19
N ASP A 21 17.97 19.02 -2.14
CA ASP A 21 18.20 18.85 -3.57
C ASP A 21 17.39 17.74 -4.24
N GLN A 22 16.45 17.09 -3.55
CA GLN A 22 15.53 16.12 -4.16
C GLN A 22 14.22 16.77 -4.58
N THR A 23 13.65 16.30 -5.68
CA THR A 23 12.31 16.70 -6.12
C THR A 23 11.30 15.63 -5.75
N VAL A 24 10.32 16.02 -4.94
CA VAL A 24 9.27 15.15 -4.43
C VAL A 24 7.92 15.68 -4.89
N ILE A 25 7.10 14.80 -5.46
CA ILE A 25 5.69 15.05 -5.78
C ILE A 25 4.85 14.22 -4.83
N VAL A 26 3.87 14.86 -4.17
CA VAL A 26 2.88 14.19 -3.33
C VAL A 26 1.50 14.60 -3.82
N THR A 27 0.68 13.63 -4.23
CA THR A 27 -0.69 13.92 -4.69
C THR A 27 -1.63 14.08 -3.50
N GLY A 28 -2.61 15.00 -3.60
CA GLY A 28 -3.63 15.19 -2.55
C GLY A 28 -3.14 15.80 -1.22
N SER A 29 -2.00 16.51 -1.23
CA SER A 29 -1.40 17.14 -0.04
C SER A 29 -1.41 18.67 -0.07
N ASN A 30 -2.42 19.27 -0.69
CA ASN A 30 -2.52 20.73 -0.91
C ASN A 30 -2.65 21.58 0.37
N SER A 31 -2.85 20.97 1.53
CA SER A 31 -2.91 21.68 2.83
C SER A 31 -1.65 21.58 3.66
N ILE A 32 -0.55 21.01 3.14
CA ILE A 32 0.63 20.66 3.95
C ILE A 32 1.24 21.88 4.65
N GLU A 33 1.38 23.01 3.95
CA GLU A 33 1.92 24.24 4.54
C GLU A 33 1.08 24.76 5.70
N LYS A 34 -0.25 24.68 5.56
CA LYS A 34 -1.20 25.09 6.60
C LYS A 34 -1.16 24.16 7.80
N THR A 35 -0.97 22.86 7.59
CA THR A 35 -0.92 21.89 8.69
C THR A 35 0.41 21.92 9.44
N THR A 36 1.52 22.26 8.75
CA THR A 36 2.86 22.28 9.35
C THR A 36 3.32 23.67 9.81
N ASP A 37 2.54 24.73 9.52
CA ASP A 37 2.92 26.13 9.76
C ASP A 37 4.25 26.52 9.06
N ARG A 38 4.47 25.99 7.85
CA ARG A 38 5.67 26.21 7.03
C ARG A 38 5.23 26.71 5.66
N ILE A 39 5.26 28.02 5.47
CA ILE A 39 4.76 28.69 4.26
C ILE A 39 5.88 28.84 3.23
N GLY A 40 5.55 28.64 1.95
CA GLY A 40 6.49 28.84 0.84
C GLY A 40 7.56 27.76 0.73
N VAL A 41 7.27 26.56 1.23
CA VAL A 41 8.17 25.40 1.20
C VAL A 41 7.79 24.40 0.10
N CYS A 42 6.64 24.57 -0.56
CA CYS A 42 6.22 23.75 -1.68
C CYS A 42 5.53 24.55 -2.78
N GLU A 43 5.52 23.99 -3.98
CA GLU A 43 4.69 24.47 -5.08
C GLU A 43 3.40 23.65 -5.15
N VAL A 44 2.27 24.31 -5.41
CA VAL A 44 0.96 23.66 -5.58
C VAL A 44 0.62 23.64 -7.07
N TRP A 45 0.43 22.44 -7.60
CA TRP A 45 0.05 22.21 -9.00
C TRP A 45 -1.34 21.56 -9.03
N GLU A 46 -2.14 21.93 -10.03
CA GLU A 46 -3.48 21.36 -10.23
C GLU A 46 -3.38 19.93 -10.77
N LEU A 47 -4.15 19.03 -10.16
CA LEU A 47 -4.30 17.65 -10.57
C LEU A 47 -5.68 17.16 -10.12
N ASP A 48 -6.54 16.84 -11.09
CA ASP A 48 -7.81 16.18 -10.85
C ASP A 48 -7.75 14.73 -11.36
N LEU A 49 -7.66 13.77 -10.42
CA LEU A 49 -7.66 12.35 -10.75
C LEU A 49 -9.02 11.84 -11.27
N ALA A 50 -10.08 12.65 -11.23
CA ALA A 50 -11.34 12.33 -11.88
C ALA A 50 -11.35 12.66 -13.39
N SER A 51 -10.28 13.28 -13.92
CA SER A 51 -10.14 13.62 -15.34
C SER A 51 -8.85 13.05 -15.93
N PHE A 52 -8.97 12.24 -16.97
CA PHE A 52 -7.79 11.67 -17.65
C PHE A 52 -6.98 12.74 -18.39
N GLU A 53 -7.62 13.80 -18.86
CA GLU A 53 -6.94 14.95 -19.45
C GLU A 53 -6.08 15.68 -18.39
N SER A 54 -6.64 15.93 -17.20
CA SER A 54 -5.89 16.54 -16.10
C SER A 54 -4.65 15.72 -15.71
N VAL A 55 -4.80 14.38 -15.64
CA VAL A 55 -3.68 13.46 -15.37
C VAL A 55 -2.57 13.59 -16.42
N LYS A 56 -2.93 13.62 -17.70
CA LYS A 56 -1.97 13.77 -18.81
C LYS A 56 -1.25 15.12 -18.76
N LEU A 57 -1.99 16.21 -18.60
CA LEU A 57 -1.42 17.56 -18.53
C LEU A 57 -0.47 17.72 -17.33
N PHE A 58 -0.84 17.18 -16.17
CA PHE A 58 0.03 17.17 -15.01
C PHE A 58 1.30 16.37 -15.28
N ALA A 59 1.17 15.17 -15.87
CA ALA A 59 2.32 14.34 -16.20
C ALA A 59 3.25 15.03 -17.20
N GLU A 60 2.73 15.62 -18.27
CA GLU A 60 3.51 16.38 -19.26
C GLU A 60 4.27 17.55 -18.63
N ARG A 61 3.66 18.24 -17.67
CA ARG A 61 4.33 19.29 -16.90
C ARG A 61 5.44 18.73 -16.02
N ALA A 62 5.18 17.65 -15.29
CA ALA A 62 6.16 17.04 -14.40
C ALA A 62 7.33 16.36 -15.15
N LEU A 63 7.11 15.87 -16.38
CA LEU A 63 8.17 15.36 -17.25
C LEU A 63 9.19 16.45 -17.66
N LYS A 64 8.83 17.74 -17.57
CA LYS A 64 9.73 18.87 -17.84
C LYS A 64 10.58 19.25 -16.63
N LEU A 65 10.33 18.67 -15.46
CA LEU A 65 11.17 18.90 -14.28
C LEU A 65 12.61 18.42 -14.54
N PRO A 66 13.61 19.12 -13.96
CA PRO A 66 15.01 18.72 -14.11
C PRO A 66 15.29 17.34 -13.50
N ARG A 67 14.56 16.97 -12.45
CA ARG A 67 14.66 15.67 -11.76
C ARG A 67 13.33 15.33 -11.09
N LEU A 68 13.12 14.05 -10.80
CA LEU A 68 12.05 13.55 -9.93
C LEU A 68 12.59 12.37 -9.15
N ASP A 69 12.68 12.52 -7.83
CA ASP A 69 13.22 11.50 -6.94
C ASP A 69 12.11 10.68 -6.31
N ILE A 70 11.00 11.31 -5.91
CA ILE A 70 9.94 10.61 -5.20
C ILE A 70 8.60 11.04 -5.77
N LEU A 71 7.79 10.07 -6.19
CA LEU A 71 6.37 10.23 -6.45
C LEU A 71 5.57 9.47 -5.40
N VAL A 72 4.77 10.19 -4.63
CA VAL A 72 3.85 9.63 -3.64
C VAL A 72 2.43 9.81 -4.17
N GLU A 73 1.85 8.70 -4.65
CA GLU A 73 0.45 8.60 -5.03
C GLU A 73 -0.42 8.46 -3.78
N ASN A 74 -0.73 9.60 -3.17
CA ASN A 74 -1.47 9.70 -1.91
C ASN A 74 -2.94 10.11 -2.09
N ALA A 75 -3.27 10.80 -3.19
CA ALA A 75 -4.63 11.25 -3.45
C ALA A 75 -5.61 10.05 -3.50
N GLY A 76 -6.75 10.22 -2.85
CA GLY A 76 -7.81 9.22 -2.86
C GLY A 76 -9.08 9.73 -2.19
N ILE A 77 -10.19 9.06 -2.48
CA ILE A 77 -11.51 9.36 -1.90
C ILE A 77 -12.11 8.13 -1.22
N ALA A 78 -12.92 8.38 -0.19
CA ALA A 78 -13.81 7.40 0.41
C ALA A 78 -15.19 8.07 0.52
N THR A 79 -16.14 7.62 -0.30
CA THR A 79 -17.50 8.17 -0.35
C THR A 79 -18.53 7.05 -0.29
N TYR A 80 -19.70 7.35 0.27
CA TYR A 80 -20.86 6.45 0.23
C TYR A 80 -21.83 6.79 -0.91
N THR A 81 -21.51 7.81 -1.70
CA THR A 81 -22.35 8.26 -2.81
C THR A 81 -21.83 7.67 -4.11
N PHE A 82 -22.69 6.96 -4.83
CA PHE A 82 -22.36 6.49 -6.17
C PHE A 82 -22.33 7.68 -7.13
N ASP A 83 -21.22 7.79 -7.87
CA ASP A 83 -21.00 8.78 -8.91
C ASP A 83 -20.04 8.19 -9.96
N THR A 84 -19.97 8.78 -11.14
CA THR A 84 -19.11 8.30 -12.22
C THR A 84 -18.14 9.39 -12.69
N ALA A 85 -16.93 8.99 -13.05
CA ALA A 85 -15.93 9.83 -13.68
C ALA A 85 -15.26 9.03 -14.81
N GLU A 86 -15.11 9.66 -15.98
CA GLU A 86 -14.49 9.05 -17.16
C GLU A 86 -15.10 7.68 -17.54
N GLY A 87 -16.43 7.54 -17.37
CA GLY A 87 -17.16 6.32 -17.70
C GLY A 87 -17.07 5.18 -16.67
N HIS A 88 -16.37 5.39 -15.55
CA HIS A 88 -16.22 4.41 -14.47
C HIS A 88 -16.70 4.96 -13.12
N GLU A 89 -16.95 4.09 -12.14
CA GLU A 89 -17.35 4.55 -10.81
C GLU A 89 -16.23 5.36 -10.16
N ARG A 90 -16.59 6.54 -9.64
CA ARG A 90 -15.67 7.62 -9.29
C ARG A 90 -14.59 7.22 -8.29
N THR A 91 -14.92 6.41 -7.28
CA THR A 91 -13.93 5.92 -6.31
C THR A 91 -12.89 5.03 -6.98
N ILE A 92 -13.32 4.13 -7.86
CA ILE A 92 -12.41 3.29 -8.65
C ILE A 92 -11.61 4.12 -9.66
N THR A 93 -12.23 5.10 -10.32
CA THR A 93 -11.54 6.02 -11.22
C THR A 93 -10.39 6.72 -10.51
N ILE A 94 -10.69 7.40 -9.40
CA ILE A 94 -9.71 8.22 -8.68
C ILE A 94 -8.66 7.35 -8.00
N ASN A 95 -9.06 6.34 -7.22
CA ASN A 95 -8.12 5.59 -6.37
C ASN A 95 -7.30 4.57 -7.17
N VAL A 96 -7.81 4.07 -8.31
CA VAL A 96 -7.16 2.98 -9.07
C VAL A 96 -6.85 3.41 -10.50
N ILE A 97 -7.86 3.75 -11.29
CA ILE A 97 -7.69 3.91 -12.75
C ILE A 97 -6.79 5.10 -13.09
N SER A 98 -6.84 6.19 -12.34
CA SER A 98 -6.00 7.38 -12.58
C SER A 98 -4.67 7.32 -11.83
N THR A 99 -4.65 6.71 -10.65
CA THR A 99 -3.45 6.58 -9.80
C THR A 99 -2.30 5.85 -10.51
N PHE A 100 -2.57 4.70 -11.12
CA PHE A 100 -1.50 3.90 -11.76
C PHE A 100 -0.97 4.54 -13.05
N PRO A 101 -1.82 5.02 -13.98
CA PRO A 101 -1.34 5.72 -15.16
C PRO A 101 -0.53 6.97 -14.85
N LEU A 102 -0.89 7.77 -13.84
CA LEU A 102 -0.05 8.90 -13.43
C LEU A 102 1.36 8.44 -13.04
N GLY A 103 1.45 7.43 -12.18
CA GLY A 103 2.72 6.81 -11.80
C GLY A 103 3.52 6.25 -12.99
N LEU A 104 2.85 5.60 -13.93
CA LEU A 104 3.48 5.04 -15.14
C LEU A 104 3.91 6.12 -16.15
N LEU A 105 3.16 7.22 -16.29
CA LEU A 105 3.52 8.35 -17.14
C LEU A 105 4.75 9.09 -16.60
N LEU A 106 4.94 9.12 -15.27
CA LEU A 106 6.10 9.74 -14.62
C LEU A 106 7.29 8.79 -14.42
N LEU A 107 7.07 7.49 -14.61
CA LEU A 107 8.11 6.47 -14.51
C LEU A 107 9.36 6.75 -15.39
N PRO A 108 9.25 7.24 -16.64
CA PRO A 108 10.43 7.60 -17.43
C PRO A 108 11.31 8.67 -16.75
N LYS A 109 10.72 9.67 -16.07
CA LYS A 109 11.48 10.71 -15.35
C LYS A 109 12.15 10.17 -14.10
N LEU A 110 11.48 9.27 -13.36
CA LEU A 110 12.08 8.56 -12.23
C LEU A 110 13.30 7.74 -12.70
N LYS A 111 13.15 6.99 -13.80
CA LYS A 111 14.26 6.20 -14.40
C LYS A 111 15.40 7.08 -14.90
N ALA A 112 15.10 8.23 -15.50
CA ALA A 112 16.12 9.20 -15.92
C ALA A 112 16.89 9.74 -14.71
N THR A 113 16.17 10.09 -13.64
CA THR A 113 16.77 10.57 -12.39
C THR A 113 17.69 9.50 -11.77
N ALA A 114 17.30 8.23 -11.77
CA ALA A 114 18.13 7.12 -11.28
C ALA A 114 19.45 6.98 -12.06
N LYS A 115 19.46 7.33 -13.36
CA LYS A 115 20.65 7.25 -14.22
C LYS A 115 21.53 8.49 -14.08
N GLU A 116 20.93 9.68 -14.03
CA GLU A 116 21.64 10.95 -14.02
C GLU A 116 22.21 11.30 -12.64
N PHE A 117 21.58 10.83 -11.56
CA PHE A 117 21.96 11.11 -10.19
C PHE A 117 22.25 9.81 -9.42
N PRO A 118 23.50 9.29 -9.45
CA PRO A 118 23.85 8.01 -8.80
C PRO A 118 23.64 7.96 -7.28
N SER A 119 23.54 9.12 -6.63
CA SER A 119 23.23 9.22 -5.19
C SER A 119 21.73 9.22 -4.91
N SER A 120 20.88 9.33 -5.93
CA SER A 120 19.43 9.23 -5.80
C SER A 120 18.97 7.79 -5.89
N THR A 121 17.97 7.46 -5.09
CA THR A 121 17.23 6.21 -5.18
C THR A 121 15.78 6.56 -5.44
N PRO A 122 15.33 6.65 -6.71
CA PRO A 122 13.98 7.11 -6.98
C PRO A 122 12.90 6.14 -6.48
N HIS A 123 11.80 6.69 -5.96
CA HIS A 123 10.69 5.94 -5.38
C HIS A 123 9.36 6.29 -6.04
N LEU A 124 8.61 5.25 -6.42
CA LEU A 124 7.19 5.31 -6.75
C LEU A 124 6.41 4.64 -5.61
N SER A 125 5.76 5.44 -4.77
CA SER A 125 5.09 4.97 -3.55
C SER A 125 3.58 5.14 -3.67
N ILE A 126 2.83 4.05 -3.54
CA ILE A 126 1.36 4.07 -3.56
C ILE A 126 0.81 4.03 -2.14
N VAL A 127 -0.04 5.00 -1.76
CA VAL A 127 -0.68 5.01 -0.44
C VAL A 127 -1.95 4.15 -0.47
N THR A 128 -1.82 2.96 0.10
CA THR A 128 -2.87 1.96 0.19
C THR A 128 -3.57 2.01 1.55
N SER A 129 -4.27 0.94 1.96
CA SER A 129 -4.87 0.84 3.29
C SER A 129 -5.14 -0.61 3.65
N ASP A 130 -4.98 -1.00 4.91
CA ASP A 130 -5.25 -2.37 5.39
C ASP A 130 -6.72 -2.81 5.23
N VAL A 131 -7.64 -1.87 4.96
CA VAL A 131 -9.05 -2.19 4.70
C VAL A 131 -9.25 -3.06 3.45
N HIS A 132 -8.24 -3.15 2.58
CA HIS A 132 -8.23 -4.10 1.47
C HIS A 132 -8.39 -5.57 1.94
N ALA A 133 -8.07 -5.87 3.20
CA ALA A 133 -8.27 -7.18 3.81
C ALA A 133 -9.72 -7.45 4.24
N TRP A 134 -10.61 -6.45 4.19
CA TRP A 134 -11.99 -6.53 4.68
C TRP A 134 -13.04 -6.66 3.58
N THR A 135 -12.66 -6.54 2.31
CA THR A 135 -13.60 -6.66 1.18
C THR A 135 -13.88 -8.12 0.80
N SER A 136 -15.13 -8.43 0.48
CA SER A 136 -15.57 -9.71 -0.10
C SER A 136 -15.47 -9.73 -1.63
N PHE A 137 -15.55 -8.54 -2.25
CA PHE A 137 -15.36 -8.27 -3.67
C PHE A 137 -16.05 -9.24 -4.66
N PRO A 138 -17.35 -9.56 -4.54
CA PRO A 138 -18.00 -10.55 -5.41
C PRO A 138 -17.89 -10.25 -6.91
N GLU A 139 -17.69 -8.99 -7.30
CA GLU A 139 -17.57 -8.51 -8.68
C GLU A 139 -16.42 -9.15 -9.44
N TRP A 140 -15.38 -9.69 -8.76
CA TRP A 140 -14.26 -10.40 -9.42
C TRP A 140 -14.71 -11.63 -10.22
N LYS A 141 -15.89 -12.18 -9.92
CA LYS A 141 -16.45 -13.36 -10.60
C LYS A 141 -17.19 -13.01 -11.88
N THR A 142 -17.39 -11.73 -12.16
CA THR A 142 -18.08 -11.27 -13.37
C THR A 142 -17.14 -11.27 -14.57
N ALA A 143 -17.70 -11.25 -15.78
CA ALA A 143 -16.89 -11.19 -17.00
C ALA A 143 -16.07 -9.88 -17.10
N ASN A 144 -16.60 -8.78 -16.56
CA ASN A 144 -15.89 -7.51 -16.48
C ASN A 144 -16.19 -6.83 -15.15
N THR A 145 -15.22 -6.89 -14.24
CA THR A 145 -15.32 -6.33 -12.90
C THR A 145 -15.61 -4.83 -12.89
N PHE A 146 -15.04 -4.06 -13.81
CA PHE A 146 -15.25 -2.61 -13.85
C PHE A 146 -16.67 -2.26 -14.30
N VAL A 147 -17.23 -3.02 -15.23
CA VAL A 147 -18.64 -2.87 -15.63
C VAL A 147 -19.56 -3.22 -14.45
N ALA A 148 -19.30 -4.32 -13.74
CA ALA A 148 -20.07 -4.70 -12.55
C ALA A 148 -19.98 -3.65 -11.43
N LEU A 149 -18.79 -3.09 -11.20
CA LEU A 149 -18.57 -2.02 -10.24
C LEU A 149 -19.24 -0.70 -10.66
N ASN A 150 -19.52 -0.50 -11.95
CA ASN A 150 -20.14 0.71 -12.49
C ASN A 150 -21.67 0.64 -12.53
N ASP A 151 -22.27 -0.48 -12.14
CA ASP A 151 -23.74 -0.61 -12.05
C ASP A 151 -24.23 0.01 -10.74
N LYS A 152 -24.98 1.12 -10.87
CA LYS A 152 -25.56 1.87 -9.76
C LYS A 152 -26.56 1.04 -8.94
N GLU A 153 -27.32 0.17 -9.58
CA GLU A 153 -28.40 -0.59 -8.93
C GLU A 153 -27.83 -1.69 -8.02
N THR A 154 -26.66 -2.21 -8.35
CA THR A 154 -25.97 -3.24 -7.57
C THR A 154 -24.79 -2.71 -6.75
N ALA A 155 -24.51 -1.40 -6.81
CA ALA A 155 -23.33 -0.82 -6.18
C ALA A 155 -23.39 -0.88 -4.64
N ASP A 156 -22.47 -1.65 -4.04
CA ASP A 156 -22.18 -1.56 -2.62
C ASP A 156 -21.15 -0.46 -2.34
N MET A 157 -21.66 0.74 -2.03
CA MET A 157 -20.81 1.89 -1.69
C MET A 157 -20.16 1.77 -0.30
N GLN A 158 -20.64 0.91 0.58
CA GLN A 158 -19.98 0.66 1.88
C GLN A 158 -18.72 -0.17 1.70
N ALA A 159 -18.77 -1.17 0.80
CA ALA A 159 -17.61 -1.99 0.45
C ALA A 159 -16.67 -1.33 -0.57
N ARG A 160 -17.05 -0.17 -1.14
CA ARG A 160 -16.33 0.42 -2.28
C ARG A 160 -14.92 0.87 -1.98
N TYR A 161 -14.71 1.60 -0.87
CA TYR A 161 -13.38 2.04 -0.49
C TYR A 161 -12.42 0.86 -0.19
N PRO A 162 -12.79 -0.14 0.65
CA PRO A 162 -12.05 -1.39 0.80
C PRO A 162 -11.69 -2.06 -0.54
N THR A 163 -12.64 -2.10 -1.47
CA THR A 163 -12.46 -2.68 -2.80
C THR A 163 -11.46 -1.90 -3.64
N SER A 164 -11.51 -0.56 -3.63
CA SER A 164 -10.53 0.28 -4.33
C SER A 164 -9.10 0.07 -3.82
N LYS A 165 -8.95 -0.27 -2.53
CA LYS A 165 -7.65 -0.54 -1.91
C LYS A 165 -7.08 -1.93 -2.22
N LEU A 166 -7.78 -2.74 -3.01
CA LEU A 166 -7.20 -3.92 -3.68
C LEU A 166 -6.12 -3.56 -4.71
N GLU A 167 -5.85 -2.27 -4.93
CA GLU A 167 -4.68 -1.76 -5.66
C GLU A 167 -3.34 -2.37 -5.21
N VAL A 168 -3.25 -2.91 -4.00
CA VAL A 168 -2.11 -3.72 -3.53
C VAL A 168 -1.73 -4.85 -4.49
N LEU A 169 -2.70 -5.42 -5.21
CA LEU A 169 -2.46 -6.47 -6.21
C LEU A 169 -1.71 -5.93 -7.41
N VAL A 170 -2.05 -4.71 -7.84
CA VAL A 170 -1.43 -4.03 -8.97
C VAL A 170 0.00 -3.65 -8.62
N VAL A 171 0.24 -3.12 -7.42
CA VAL A 171 1.61 -2.85 -6.93
C VAL A 171 2.45 -4.11 -6.91
N ARG A 172 1.88 -5.24 -6.45
CA ARG A 172 2.60 -6.53 -6.43
C ARG A 172 2.95 -7.01 -7.84
N GLU A 173 2.05 -6.87 -8.79
CA GLU A 173 2.30 -7.23 -10.19
C GLU A 173 3.36 -6.31 -10.82
N LEU A 174 3.18 -5.00 -10.71
CA LEU A 174 4.06 -4.00 -11.33
C LEU A 174 5.46 -3.97 -10.72
N SER A 175 5.60 -4.23 -9.41
CA SER A 175 6.91 -4.22 -8.75
C SER A 175 7.86 -5.27 -9.35
N SER A 176 7.34 -6.44 -9.75
CA SER A 176 8.13 -7.46 -10.45
C SER A 176 8.63 -6.98 -11.81
N LYS A 177 7.79 -6.27 -12.57
CA LYS A 177 8.11 -5.70 -13.89
C LYS A 177 9.07 -4.51 -13.82
N LEU A 178 9.20 -3.88 -12.65
CA LEU A 178 10.10 -2.76 -12.40
C LEU A 178 11.47 -3.19 -11.85
N ALA A 179 11.68 -4.47 -11.60
CA ALA A 179 12.97 -5.00 -11.16
C ALA A 179 14.08 -4.60 -12.14
N GLY A 180 15.20 -4.10 -11.60
CA GLY A 180 16.35 -3.65 -12.41
C GLY A 180 16.18 -2.29 -13.09
N SER A 181 15.05 -1.60 -12.93
CA SER A 181 14.83 -0.30 -13.55
C SER A 181 15.52 0.90 -12.86
N GLY A 182 16.08 0.69 -11.68
CA GLY A 182 16.63 1.74 -10.82
C GLY A 182 15.58 2.51 -10.02
N VAL A 183 14.29 2.19 -10.17
CA VAL A 183 13.18 2.80 -9.43
C VAL A 183 12.60 1.79 -8.44
N ILE A 184 12.44 2.20 -7.19
CA ILE A 184 11.81 1.39 -6.15
C ILE A 184 10.30 1.65 -6.18
N MET A 185 9.51 0.62 -6.51
CA MET A 185 8.07 0.67 -6.33
C MET A 185 7.71 0.07 -4.97
N ASN A 186 7.00 0.83 -4.14
CA ASN A 186 6.53 0.36 -2.85
C ASN A 186 5.07 0.77 -2.59
N MET A 187 4.51 0.25 -1.51
CA MET A 187 3.20 0.64 -1.00
C MET A 187 3.30 0.93 0.50
N LEU A 188 2.49 1.89 0.93
CA LEU A 188 2.41 2.32 2.32
C LEU A 188 0.98 2.08 2.82
N THR A 189 0.82 1.58 4.05
CA THR A 189 -0.49 1.54 4.74
C THR A 189 -0.42 2.50 5.92
N PRO A 190 -1.11 3.65 5.87
CA PRO A 190 -0.94 4.67 6.90
C PRO A 190 -1.65 4.32 8.23
N GLY A 191 -2.49 3.28 8.25
CA GLY A 191 -3.33 2.99 9.43
C GLY A 191 -4.45 4.03 9.61
N LEU A 192 -4.97 4.17 10.83
CA LEU A 192 -6.08 5.09 11.10
C LEU A 192 -5.55 6.51 11.30
N CYS A 193 -5.89 7.43 10.39
CA CYS A 193 -5.38 8.80 10.36
C CYS A 193 -6.49 9.85 10.49
N LYS A 194 -6.17 10.98 11.14
CA LYS A 194 -7.01 12.18 11.13
C LYS A 194 -6.85 12.90 9.79
N SER A 195 -7.71 12.59 8.83
CA SER A 195 -7.71 13.22 7.49
C SER A 195 -9.14 13.58 7.06
N GLN A 196 -9.26 14.34 5.97
CA GLN A 196 -10.57 14.63 5.35
C GLN A 196 -11.15 13.43 4.59
N LEU A 197 -10.45 12.29 4.55
CA LEU A 197 -10.92 11.07 3.89
C LEU A 197 -12.19 10.51 4.55
N SER A 198 -12.33 10.65 5.87
CA SER A 198 -13.50 10.22 6.63
C SER A 198 -14.60 11.28 6.74
N ARG A 199 -14.59 12.31 5.89
CA ARG A 199 -15.55 13.43 5.98
C ARG A 199 -17.01 12.97 5.85
N GLU A 200 -17.26 11.88 5.14
CA GLU A 200 -18.61 11.31 4.96
C GLU A 200 -18.93 10.22 5.99
N ALA A 201 -18.01 9.92 6.90
CA ALA A 201 -18.20 8.86 7.87
C ALA A 201 -19.23 9.22 8.95
N GLY A 202 -20.03 8.24 9.34
CA GLY A 202 -21.02 8.37 10.42
C GLY A 202 -20.39 8.73 11.77
N LEU A 203 -21.22 9.22 12.69
CA LEU A 203 -20.80 9.75 14.00
C LEU A 203 -19.91 8.77 14.79
N GLY A 204 -20.23 7.47 14.75
CA GLY A 204 -19.44 6.44 15.43
C GLY A 204 -18.00 6.30 14.89
N PHE A 205 -17.81 6.38 13.57
CA PHE A 205 -16.47 6.31 12.98
C PHE A 205 -15.67 7.59 13.21
N ARG A 206 -16.34 8.75 13.23
CA ARG A 206 -15.71 10.02 13.62
C ARG A 206 -15.24 9.99 15.08
N LEU A 207 -16.01 9.38 15.98
CA LEU A 207 -15.60 9.18 17.37
C LEU A 207 -14.40 8.23 17.49
N MET A 208 -14.38 7.15 16.69
CA MET A 208 -13.22 6.26 16.59
C MET A 208 -11.96 6.99 16.10
N ILE A 209 -12.08 7.85 15.08
CA ILE A 209 -10.97 8.67 14.60
C ILE A 209 -10.49 9.65 15.67
N LEU A 210 -11.41 10.29 16.39
CA LEU A 210 -11.05 11.20 17.47
C LEU A 210 -10.19 10.50 18.54
N LEU A 211 -10.59 9.28 18.93
CA LEU A 211 -10.00 8.53 20.04
C LEU A 211 -8.72 7.77 19.65
N PHE A 212 -8.61 7.26 18.42
CA PHE A 212 -7.56 6.30 18.05
C PHE A 212 -6.73 6.68 16.82
N ALA A 213 -7.11 7.71 16.07
CA ALA A 213 -6.37 8.10 14.87
C ALA A 213 -5.12 8.93 15.19
N ARG A 214 -4.05 8.66 14.43
CA ARG A 214 -2.80 9.43 14.44
C ARG A 214 -2.92 10.68 13.57
N SER A 215 -2.02 11.64 13.75
CA SER A 215 -1.81 12.66 12.72
C SER A 215 -1.28 11.98 11.46
N THR A 216 -1.59 12.54 10.29
CA THR A 216 -1.12 12.05 8.99
C THR A 216 0.41 12.05 8.86
N GLU A 217 1.11 12.75 9.76
CA GLU A 217 2.57 12.92 9.78
C GLU A 217 3.34 11.72 10.38
N VAL A 218 2.69 10.88 11.19
CA VAL A 218 3.34 9.77 11.95
C VAL A 218 2.71 8.40 11.66
N ALA A 219 1.88 8.32 10.64
CA ALA A 219 1.03 7.18 10.39
C ALA A 219 1.66 6.25 9.36
N VAL A 220 2.27 5.16 9.85
CA VAL A 220 2.81 4.05 9.05
C VAL A 220 2.53 2.77 9.82
N GLY A 221 1.81 1.82 9.18
CA GLY A 221 1.47 0.52 9.74
C GLY A 221 2.14 -0.63 9.00
N PRO A 222 2.22 -1.83 9.63
CA PRO A 222 2.71 -3.04 8.96
C PRO A 222 1.70 -3.52 7.91
N TYR A 223 2.21 -4.01 6.77
CA TYR A 223 1.40 -4.56 5.67
C TYR A 223 0.56 -5.77 6.12
N SER A 224 -0.75 -5.72 5.85
CA SER A 224 -1.63 -6.88 5.94
C SER A 224 -1.77 -7.57 4.58
N PRO A 225 -1.73 -8.90 4.47
CA PRO A 225 -1.95 -9.59 3.20
C PRO A 225 -3.42 -9.55 2.77
N PRO A 226 -3.73 -9.49 1.45
CA PRO A 226 -5.11 -9.53 0.96
C PRO A 226 -5.75 -10.90 1.18
N PRO A 227 -7.11 -10.97 1.21
CA PRO A 227 -7.83 -12.21 1.45
C PRO A 227 -7.48 -13.27 0.40
N GLN A 228 -7.39 -14.54 0.81
CA GLN A 228 -6.99 -15.65 -0.07
C GLN A 228 -7.88 -15.78 -1.33
N GLN A 229 -9.16 -15.45 -1.21
CA GLN A 229 -10.12 -15.50 -2.31
C GLN A 229 -9.81 -14.50 -3.43
N VAL A 230 -9.22 -13.35 -3.09
CA VAL A 230 -8.86 -12.29 -4.05
C VAL A 230 -7.51 -12.57 -4.74
N ARG A 231 -6.63 -13.37 -4.13
CA ARG A 231 -5.36 -13.79 -4.75
C ARG A 231 -5.57 -14.57 -6.05
N LYS A 232 -6.69 -15.29 -6.20
CA LYS A 232 -7.03 -16.03 -7.43
C LYS A 232 -7.49 -15.13 -8.58
N ALA A 233 -8.03 -13.95 -8.30
CA ALA A 233 -8.45 -12.98 -9.33
C ALA A 233 -7.26 -12.26 -10.01
N MET A 234 -6.05 -12.43 -9.48
CA MET A 234 -4.82 -11.75 -9.91
C MET A 234 -4.44 -12.05 -11.38
N MET A 235 -4.91 -13.19 -11.94
CA MET A 235 -4.67 -13.57 -13.34
C MET A 235 -5.51 -12.78 -14.35
N THR A 236 -6.70 -12.28 -13.98
CA THR A 236 -7.57 -11.52 -14.88
C THR A 236 -7.16 -10.04 -14.96
N THR A 237 -6.52 -9.53 -13.90
CA THR A 237 -6.12 -8.13 -13.75
C THR A 237 -4.97 -7.74 -14.69
N ALA A 238 -4.05 -8.66 -15.02
CA ALA A 238 -2.90 -8.38 -15.87
C ALA A 238 -3.28 -7.98 -17.32
N LYS A 239 -4.21 -8.70 -17.96
CA LYS A 239 -4.73 -8.37 -19.30
C LYS A 239 -5.55 -7.08 -19.33
N PHE A 240 -6.24 -6.76 -18.23
CA PHE A 240 -7.03 -5.54 -18.13
C PHE A 240 -6.15 -4.30 -18.01
N PHE A 241 -5.09 -4.37 -17.20
CA PHE A 241 -4.13 -3.28 -17.07
C PHE A 241 -3.44 -2.98 -18.40
N GLU A 242 -3.03 -3.98 -19.17
CA GLU A 242 -2.48 -3.74 -20.51
C GLU A 242 -3.49 -3.06 -21.45
N MET A 243 -4.76 -3.46 -21.40
CA MET A 243 -5.82 -2.88 -22.25
C MET A 243 -6.14 -1.41 -21.90
N HIS A 244 -6.23 -1.05 -20.62
CA HIS A 244 -6.61 0.33 -20.22
C HIS A 244 -5.42 1.27 -20.09
N ILE A 245 -4.22 0.76 -19.75
CA ILE A 245 -2.98 1.53 -19.92
C ILE A 245 -2.88 1.98 -21.37
N SER A 246 -3.12 1.09 -22.35
CA SER A 246 -3.05 1.46 -23.77
C SER A 246 -4.02 2.59 -24.16
N GLN A 247 -5.23 2.65 -23.59
CA GLN A 247 -6.20 3.72 -23.86
C GLN A 247 -5.77 5.07 -23.25
N ILE A 248 -5.03 5.04 -22.14
CA ILE A 248 -4.57 6.25 -21.46
C ILE A 248 -3.21 6.71 -21.99
N THR A 249 -2.33 5.80 -22.42
CA THR A 249 -0.95 6.09 -22.84
C THR A 249 -0.75 6.24 -24.34
N MET A 250 -1.68 5.79 -25.21
CA MET A 250 -1.49 5.88 -26.67
C MET A 250 -2.23 7.06 -27.32
N SER A 251 -1.51 7.77 -28.19
CA SER A 251 -2.05 8.64 -29.23
C SER A 251 -2.76 7.76 -30.30
N PRO A 252 -3.78 8.25 -31.03
CA PRO A 252 -4.62 7.42 -31.91
C PRO A 252 -3.91 6.59 -32.99
N ASP A 253 -2.65 6.88 -33.33
CA ASP A 253 -1.95 6.33 -34.50
C ASP A 253 -1.19 5.00 -34.29
N ASP A 254 -0.96 4.54 -33.05
CA ASP A 254 -0.03 3.41 -32.78
C ASP A 254 -0.72 2.09 -32.36
N ARG A 255 -1.83 1.70 -32.98
CA ARG A 255 -2.47 0.39 -32.71
C ARG A 255 -1.75 -0.73 -33.46
N VAL A 256 -0.91 -1.50 -32.76
CA VAL A 256 -0.38 -2.80 -33.24
C VAL A 256 -0.89 -3.92 -32.36
N GLU A 257 -1.50 -4.92 -32.99
CA GLU A 257 -2.15 -6.08 -32.39
C GLU A 257 -1.10 -7.17 -32.08
N THR A 258 -0.96 -7.59 -30.81
CA THR A 258 -0.02 -8.65 -30.40
C THR A 258 -0.74 -9.94 -30.04
N GLN A 259 -0.28 -11.05 -30.64
CA GLN A 259 -0.76 -12.42 -30.39
C GLN A 259 -0.02 -13.09 -29.20
N PRO A 260 -0.62 -14.10 -28.53
CA PRO A 260 -0.06 -14.70 -27.32
C PRO A 260 1.02 -15.74 -27.63
N GLN A 261 2.15 -15.67 -26.92
CA GLN A 261 3.17 -16.73 -26.85
C GLN A 261 2.96 -17.65 -25.64
N SER A 262 3.31 -18.93 -25.81
CA SER A 262 3.16 -20.04 -24.87
C SER A 262 4.15 -20.01 -23.71
N GLU A 263 3.67 -20.29 -22.50
CA GLU A 263 4.45 -20.40 -21.25
C GLU A 263 5.18 -21.74 -21.13
N ASP A 264 6.47 -21.68 -20.77
CA ASP A 264 7.32 -22.81 -20.40
C ASP A 264 7.33 -22.93 -18.86
N VAL A 265 7.00 -24.11 -18.33
CA VAL A 265 6.82 -24.37 -16.89
C VAL A 265 8.15 -24.78 -16.25
N THR A 266 8.58 -24.09 -15.19
CA THR A 266 9.70 -24.51 -14.33
C THR A 266 9.21 -25.29 -13.10
N PRO A 267 9.94 -26.31 -12.58
CA PRO A 267 9.37 -27.32 -11.68
C PRO A 267 9.46 -27.03 -10.17
N ASP A 268 9.93 -25.86 -9.73
CA ASP A 268 10.30 -25.65 -8.32
C ASP A 268 9.33 -24.72 -7.54
N VAL A 269 8.04 -24.77 -7.86
CA VAL A 269 6.99 -24.23 -7.00
C VAL A 269 6.28 -25.39 -6.34
N LEU A 270 6.44 -25.52 -5.02
CA LEU A 270 5.69 -26.47 -4.21
C LEU A 270 4.21 -26.09 -4.25
N ASP A 271 3.49 -26.69 -5.20
CA ASP A 271 2.07 -26.49 -5.42
C ASP A 271 1.29 -27.12 -4.27
N TRP A 272 0.37 -26.35 -3.70
CA TRP A 272 -0.68 -26.92 -2.85
C TRP A 272 -1.88 -27.10 -3.78
N ASP A 273 -2.26 -28.36 -4.05
CA ASP A 273 -3.27 -28.79 -5.03
C ASP A 273 -4.72 -28.43 -4.65
N GLY A 274 -4.95 -27.15 -4.33
CA GLY A 274 -6.28 -26.56 -4.28
C GLY A 274 -7.14 -26.91 -3.05
N PRO A 275 -8.41 -26.47 -3.07
CA PRO A 275 -9.35 -26.59 -1.94
C PRO A 275 -9.87 -28.01 -1.72
N ASP A 276 -9.71 -28.91 -2.69
CA ASP A 276 -10.18 -30.31 -2.62
C ASP A 276 -9.09 -31.28 -2.13
N ASP A 277 -7.88 -30.77 -1.85
CA ASP A 277 -6.80 -31.58 -1.29
C ASP A 277 -7.16 -32.06 0.14
N SER A 278 -7.05 -33.37 0.34
CA SER A 278 -7.22 -34.03 1.64
C SER A 278 -6.20 -33.57 2.70
N ALA A 279 -5.05 -33.05 2.27
CA ALA A 279 -4.04 -32.47 3.16
C ALA A 279 -4.42 -31.06 3.62
N ASN A 280 -5.38 -30.39 2.99
CA ASN A 280 -5.72 -29.00 3.28
C ASN A 280 -6.26 -28.84 4.72
N PRO A 281 -5.67 -27.96 5.55
CA PRO A 281 -6.11 -27.74 6.93
C PRO A 281 -7.57 -27.35 7.07
N VAL A 282 -8.19 -26.76 6.04
CA VAL A 282 -9.62 -26.40 6.02
C VAL A 282 -10.50 -27.65 6.04
N ASN A 283 -10.06 -28.75 5.42
CA ASN A 283 -10.81 -30.00 5.30
C ASN A 283 -10.59 -30.96 6.48
N TRP A 284 -9.71 -30.60 7.43
CA TRP A 284 -9.41 -31.50 8.55
C TRP A 284 -10.59 -31.62 9.54
N PRO A 285 -10.77 -32.81 10.14
CA PRO A 285 -11.71 -33.01 11.23
C PRO A 285 -11.40 -32.08 12.41
N SER A 286 -12.43 -31.62 13.12
CA SER A 286 -12.31 -30.69 14.24
C SER A 286 -11.37 -31.22 15.33
N SER A 287 -11.31 -32.53 15.56
CA SER A 287 -10.37 -33.15 16.51
C SER A 287 -8.90 -32.92 16.11
N LYS A 288 -8.56 -33.10 14.84
CA LYS A 288 -7.19 -32.91 14.31
C LYS A 288 -6.77 -31.43 14.39
N LYS A 289 -7.69 -30.52 14.06
CA LYS A 289 -7.48 -29.06 14.18
C LYS A 289 -7.19 -28.66 15.63
N THR A 290 -8.03 -29.12 16.57
CA THR A 290 -7.87 -28.82 17.99
C THR A 290 -6.58 -29.41 18.56
N SER A 291 -6.20 -30.64 18.18
CA SER A 291 -4.93 -31.24 18.61
C SER A 291 -3.71 -30.43 18.14
N HIS A 292 -3.72 -29.89 16.92
CA HIS A 292 -2.60 -29.06 16.43
C HIS A 292 -2.56 -27.69 17.11
N ILE A 293 -3.72 -27.08 17.39
CA ILE A 293 -3.78 -25.82 18.15
C ILE A 293 -3.23 -26.03 19.57
N VAL A 294 -3.61 -27.13 20.24
CA VAL A 294 -3.10 -27.48 21.58
C VAL A 294 -1.59 -27.76 21.55
N LEU A 295 -1.09 -28.44 20.52
CA LEU A 295 0.34 -28.71 20.35
C LEU A 295 1.15 -27.41 20.19
N ILE A 296 0.70 -26.50 19.33
CA ILE A 296 1.36 -25.20 19.13
C ILE A 296 1.33 -24.37 20.42
N ALA A 297 0.19 -24.36 21.11
CA ALA A 297 0.06 -23.66 22.40
C ALA A 297 1.00 -24.24 23.47
N LEU A 298 1.16 -25.57 23.52
CA LEU A 298 2.10 -26.26 24.42
C LEU A 298 3.56 -25.95 24.06
N VAL A 299 3.92 -25.96 22.79
CA VAL A 299 5.28 -25.57 22.35
C VAL A 299 5.56 -24.12 22.75
N GLN A 300 4.61 -23.21 22.52
CA GLN A 300 4.75 -21.81 22.91
C GLN A 300 4.90 -21.64 24.43
N LEU A 301 4.12 -22.38 25.22
CA LEU A 301 4.17 -22.36 26.68
C LEU A 301 5.49 -22.92 27.21
N VAL A 302 5.97 -24.04 26.65
CA VAL A 302 7.24 -24.66 27.03
C VAL A 302 8.41 -23.77 26.65
N SER A 303 8.41 -23.16 25.46
CA SER A 303 9.41 -22.17 25.06
C SER A 303 9.44 -20.99 26.02
N TYR A 304 8.28 -20.48 26.45
CA TYR A 304 8.17 -19.36 27.38
C TYR A 304 8.75 -19.71 28.77
N VAL A 305 8.41 -20.88 29.31
CA VAL A 305 8.91 -21.35 30.62
C VAL A 305 10.42 -21.66 30.58
N LEU A 306 10.92 -22.20 29.46
CA LEU A 306 12.35 -22.44 29.28
C LEU A 306 13.15 -21.14 29.15
N LEU A 307 12.61 -20.13 28.45
CA LEU A 307 13.22 -18.80 28.34
C LEU A 307 13.32 -18.10 29.70
N GLU A 308 12.28 -18.17 30.54
CA GLU A 308 12.36 -17.61 31.90
C GLU A 308 13.38 -18.35 32.78
N ARG A 309 13.45 -19.69 32.70
CA ARG A 309 14.45 -20.47 33.45
C ARG A 309 15.88 -20.18 32.97
N LEU A 310 16.09 -19.99 31.67
CA LEU A 310 17.38 -19.56 31.13
C LEU A 310 17.76 -18.18 31.64
N PHE A 311 16.82 -17.23 31.63
CA PHE A 311 17.04 -15.86 32.12
C PHE A 311 17.39 -15.84 33.62
N PHE A 312 16.69 -16.63 34.44
CA PHE A 312 16.94 -16.73 35.88
C PHE A 312 18.28 -17.42 36.18
N SER A 313 18.64 -18.46 35.43
CA SER A 313 19.93 -19.16 35.56
C SER A 313 21.11 -18.29 35.15
N ILE A 314 20.97 -17.49 34.09
CA ILE A 314 22.01 -16.54 33.64
C ILE A 314 22.15 -15.39 34.66
N ALA A 315 21.04 -14.89 35.22
CA ALA A 315 21.05 -13.85 36.24
C ALA A 315 21.73 -14.29 37.56
N HIS A 316 21.64 -15.57 37.94
CA HIS A 316 22.31 -16.13 39.12
C HIS A 316 23.77 -16.56 38.88
N SER A 317 24.20 -16.70 37.62
CA SER A 317 25.57 -17.10 37.25
C SER A 317 26.53 -15.91 37.10
N LEU A 318 26.03 -14.68 37.17
CA LEU A 318 26.83 -13.47 37.10
C LEU A 318 27.35 -13.10 38.50
N PRO A 319 28.69 -13.00 38.72
CA PRO A 319 29.25 -12.58 39.99
C PRO A 319 28.77 -11.16 40.34
N SER A 320 28.30 -10.97 41.56
CA SER A 320 27.86 -9.69 42.14
C SER A 320 29.05 -8.73 42.27
N GLY A 321 29.46 -8.10 41.15
CA GLY A 321 30.61 -7.18 41.17
C GLY A 321 30.88 -6.34 39.91
N THR A 322 30.08 -6.43 38.83
CA THR A 322 30.38 -5.68 37.59
C THR A 322 29.13 -5.11 36.92
N LEU A 323 28.40 -4.25 37.64
CA LEU A 323 27.53 -3.26 36.99
C LEU A 323 28.14 -1.87 37.21
N ARG A 324 29.02 -1.45 36.29
CA ARG A 324 29.37 -0.03 36.17
C ARG A 324 28.12 0.71 35.70
N ARG A 325 27.71 1.72 36.47
CA ARG A 325 26.66 2.67 36.08
C ARG A 325 27.02 3.30 34.72
N PRO A 326 26.08 3.47 33.78
CA PRO A 326 26.32 4.24 32.57
C PRO A 326 26.62 5.70 32.95
N CYS A 327 27.78 6.21 32.54
CA CYS A 327 28.11 7.62 32.64
C CYS A 327 27.13 8.43 31.77
N LEU A 328 26.42 9.37 32.39
CA LEU A 328 25.73 10.46 31.70
C LEU A 328 26.78 11.34 30.98
N PRO A 329 26.59 11.72 29.70
CA PRO A 329 27.46 12.70 29.07
C PRO A 329 27.20 14.09 29.70
N GLN A 330 28.25 14.67 30.28
CA GLN A 330 28.27 16.06 30.72
C GLN A 330 28.11 17.00 29.52
N ARG A 331 27.21 17.98 29.66
CA ARG A 331 27.14 19.17 28.80
C ARG A 331 28.48 19.90 28.83
N VAL A 332 29.12 20.05 27.67
CA VAL A 332 30.16 21.05 27.45
C VAL A 332 29.48 22.35 27.07
N LYS A 333 29.68 23.39 27.89
CA LYS A 333 29.46 24.80 27.55
C LYS A 333 30.80 25.38 27.12
N ALA A 334 30.88 25.84 25.88
CA ALA A 334 31.59 27.04 25.42
C ALA A 334 31.01 27.36 24.04
#